data_AF-A0A544TAF9-F1
#
_entry.id   AF-A0A544TAF9-F1
#
_cell.length_a   1.000
_cell.length_b   1.000
_cell.length_c   1.000
_cell.angle_alpha   90.00
_cell.angle_beta   90.00
_cell.angle_gamma   90.00
#
_symmetry.space_group_name_H-M   'P 1'
#
loop_
_entity.id
_entity.type
_entity.pdbx_description
1 polymer ?
#
loop_
_entity_poly.entity_id
_entity_poly.type
_entity_poly.pdbx_seq_one_letter_code
_entity_poly.pdbx_strand_id
1 'polypeptide(L)' 'MASARTRLRSIRKRASKRTDPKNNMIEIAGDDFWWIMNLFYQADKIELLETNLKLQERIKELEMEENS' A
#
# COMPACT_ATOMS: atom_id res chain seq x y z
N MET A 1 -16.52 -9.50 -1.34
CA MET A 1 -15.35 -9.21 -2.20
C MET A 1 -14.08 -9.27 -1.35
N ALA A 2 -13.00 -9.91 -1.80
CA ALA A 2 -11.75 -9.99 -1.04
C ALA A 2 -11.06 -8.61 -0.93
N SER A 3 -10.46 -8.30 0.22
CA SER A 3 -9.77 -7.03 0.48
C SER A 3 -8.52 -6.86 -0.42
N ALA A 4 -8.13 -5.61 -0.69
CA ALA A 4 -6.93 -5.30 -1.49
C ALA A 4 -5.67 -6.00 -0.93
N ARG A 5 -5.53 -6.01 0.40
CA ARG A 5 -4.46 -6.74 1.12
C ARG A 5 -4.44 -8.24 0.83
N THR A 6 -5.60 -8.87 0.70
CA THR A 6 -5.73 -10.31 0.42
C THR A 6 -5.33 -10.63 -1.02
N ARG A 7 -5.76 -9.77 -1.97
CA ARG A 7 -5.37 -9.87 -3.38
C ARG A 7 -3.86 -9.71 -3.53
N LEU A 8 -3.28 -8.68 -2.91
CA LEU A 8 -1.83 -8.44 -2.85
C LEU A 8 -1.05 -9.62 -2.25
N ARG A 9 -1.56 -10.26 -1.18
CA ARG A 9 -0.93 -11.46 -0.61
C ARG A 9 -0.94 -12.65 -1.58
N SER A 10 -2.04 -12.87 -2.29
CA SER A 10 -2.14 -13.99 -3.26
C SER A 10 -1.19 -13.81 -4.44
N ILE A 11 -1.09 -12.58 -4.91
CA ILE A 11 -0.20 -12.07 -5.94
C ILE A 11 1.26 -12.24 -5.53
N ARG A 12 1.60 -11.80 -4.30
CA ARG A 12 2.92 -11.96 -3.68
C ARG A 12 3.33 -13.42 -3.53
N LYS A 13 2.36 -14.34 -3.43
CA LYS A 13 2.57 -15.80 -3.37
C LYS A 13 2.85 -16.42 -4.74
N ARG A 14 2.39 -15.79 -5.83
CA ARG A 14 2.55 -16.29 -7.21
C ARG A 14 3.81 -15.80 -7.90
N ALA A 15 4.29 -14.61 -7.56
CA ALA A 15 5.57 -14.12 -8.06
C ALA A 15 6.69 -15.06 -7.60
N SER A 16 7.47 -15.60 -8.53
CA SER A 16 8.64 -16.44 -8.27
C SER A 16 9.75 -15.57 -7.69
N LYS A 17 9.64 -15.28 -6.39
CA LYS A 17 10.58 -14.39 -5.70
C LYS A 17 11.44 -15.14 -4.70
N ARG A 18 12.74 -14.88 -4.74
CA ARG A 18 13.64 -15.24 -3.66
C ARG A 18 13.79 -14.01 -2.79
N THR A 19 13.26 -14.09 -1.57
CA THR A 19 13.50 -13.07 -0.56
C THR A 19 14.76 -13.45 0.19
N ASP A 20 15.81 -12.63 0.14
CA ASP A 20 16.97 -12.72 1.02
C ASP A 20 16.69 -11.83 2.25
N PRO A 21 16.30 -12.41 3.40
CA PRO A 21 15.97 -11.64 4.59
C PRO A 21 17.19 -10.94 5.20
N LYS A 22 18.40 -11.45 4.94
CA LYS A 22 19.65 -10.95 5.53
C LYS A 22 20.07 -9.63 4.90
N ASN A 23 19.80 -9.46 3.61
CA ASN A 23 20.17 -8.28 2.83
C ASN A 23 18.97 -7.38 2.50
N ASN A 24 17.78 -7.68 3.02
CA ASN A 24 16.51 -7.01 2.70
C ASN A 24 16.28 -6.89 1.18
N MET A 25 16.70 -7.91 0.42
CA MET A 25 16.60 -7.94 -1.03
C MET A 25 15.50 -8.89 -1.50
N ILE A 26 14.86 -8.52 -2.61
CA ILE A 26 13.86 -9.35 -3.27
C ILE A 26 14.30 -9.54 -4.72
N GLU A 27 14.68 -10.77 -5.07
CA GLU A 27 14.90 -11.15 -6.47
C GLU A 27 13.56 -11.47 -7.11
N ILE A 28 13.32 -10.88 -8.28
CA ILE A 28 12.08 -11.01 -9.05
C ILE A 28 12.44 -11.24 -10.51
N ALA A 29 11.65 -12.07 -11.21
CA ALA A 29 11.80 -12.24 -12.65
C ALA A 29 11.56 -10.90 -13.35
N GLY A 30 12.33 -10.62 -14.41
CA GLY A 30 12.24 -9.34 -15.15
C GLY A 30 10.83 -9.03 -15.64
N ASP A 31 10.09 -10.04 -16.08
CA ASP A 31 8.70 -9.90 -16.57
C ASP A 31 7.71 -9.53 -15.45
N ASP A 32 8.02 -9.87 -14.20
CA ASP A 32 7.21 -9.53 -13.02
C ASP A 32 7.57 -8.14 -12.44
N PHE A 33 8.68 -7.53 -12.86
CA PHE A 33 9.20 -6.28 -12.28
C PHE A 33 8.22 -5.12 -12.38
N TRP A 34 7.76 -4.85 -13.60
CA TRP A 34 6.83 -3.75 -13.85
C TRP A 34 5.53 -3.89 -13.07
N TRP A 35 5.06 -5.13 -12.94
CA TRP A 35 3.85 -5.42 -12.21
C TRP A 35 4.02 -5.21 -10.71
N ILE A 36 5.12 -5.69 -10.12
CA ILE A 36 5.43 -5.50 -8.70
C ILE A 36 5.61 -4.01 -8.38
N MET A 37 6.31 -3.26 -9.23
CA MET A 37 6.47 -1.82 -9.06
C MET A 37 5.13 -1.07 -9.10
N ASN A 38 4.25 -1.44 -10.02
CA ASN A 38 2.93 -0.83 -10.11
C ASN A 38 2.07 -1.13 -8.86
N LEU A 39 2.20 -2.34 -8.28
CA LEU A 39 1.50 -2.69 -7.04
C LEU A 39 2.01 -1.89 -5.84
N PHE A 40 3.32 -1.67 -5.73
CA PHE A 40 3.88 -0.80 -4.69
C PHE A 40 3.39 0.63 -4.85
N TYR A 41 3.47 1.19 -6.06
CA TYR A 41 2.98 2.53 -6.35
C TYR A 41 1.50 2.71 -6.00
N GLN A 42 0.65 1.71 -6.33
CA GLN A 42 -0.76 1.73 -5.97
C GLN A 42 -0.99 1.64 -4.46
N ALA A 43 -0.20 0.82 -3.75
CA ALA A 43 -0.29 0.70 -2.30
C ALA A 43 0.07 2.02 -1.61
N ASP A 44 1.17 2.67 -2.01
CA ASP A 44 1.60 3.96 -1.47
C ASP A 44 0.53 5.04 -1.71
N LYS A 45 -0.09 5.03 -2.90
CA LYS A 45 -1.18 5.96 -3.23
C LYS A 45 -2.40 5.75 -2.34
N ILE A 46 -2.76 4.50 -2.03
CA ILE A 46 -3.88 4.19 -1.12
C ILE A 46 -3.57 4.69 0.30
N GLU A 47 -2.36 4.43 0.80
CA GLU A 47 -1.95 4.87 2.14
C GLU A 47 -1.95 6.40 2.27
N LEU A 48 -1.49 7.11 1.24
CA LEU A 48 -1.57 8.57 1.18
C LEU A 48 -3.02 9.08 1.18
N LEU A 49 -3.92 8.42 0.44
CA LEU A 49 -5.34 8.78 0.42
C LEU A 49 -6.02 8.56 1.77
N GLU A 50 -5.73 7.42 2.43
CA GLU A 50 -6.25 7.12 3.78
C GLU A 50 -5.74 8.15 4.81
N THR A 51 -4.47 8.55 4.70
CA THR A 51 -3.89 9.59 5.57
C THR A 51 -4.57 10.94 5.35
N ASN A 52 -4.78 11.33 4.09
CA ASN A 52 -5.46 12.58 3.76
C ASN A 52 -6.91 12.62 4.27
N LEU A 53 -7.65 11.51 4.17
CA LEU A 53 -9.02 11.42 4.71
C LEU A 53 -9.04 11.63 6.22
N LYS A 54 -8.13 10.98 6.96
CA LYS A 54 -8.02 11.18 8.41
C LYS A 54 -7.68 12.62 8.79
N LEU A 55 -6.81 13.26 8.02
CA LEU A 55 -6.47 14.67 8.23
C LEU A 55 -7.69 15.57 8.00
N GLN A 56 -8.48 15.31 6.97
CA GLN A 56 -9.72 16.07 6.70
C GLN A 56 -10.75 15.90 7.82
N GLU A 57 -10.95 14.67 8.31
CA GLU A 57 -11.83 14.40 9.46
C GLU A 57 -11.35 15.17 10.70
N ARG A 58 -10.04 15.16 10.97
CA ARG A 58 -9.48 15.87 12.12
C ARG A 58 -9.61 17.40 12.01
N ILE A 59 -9.41 17.97 10.82
CA ILE A 59 -9.63 19.40 10.58
C ILE A 59 -11.09 19.76 10.87
N LYS A 60 -12.02 18.95 10.39
CA LYS A 60 -13.46 19.18 10.60
C LYS A 60 -13.85 19.11 12.07
N GLU A 61 -13.28 18.18 12.84
CA GLU A 61 -13.46 18.13 14.30
C GLU A 61 -13.00 19.43 14.97
N LEU A 62 -11.80 19.90 14.64
CA LEU A 62 -11.24 21.13 15.20
C LEU A 62 -12.07 22.37 14.83
N GLU A 63 -12.55 22.46 13.59
CA GLU A 63 -13.44 23.55 13.16
C GLU A 63 -14.77 23.55 13.93
N MET A 64 -15.31 22.38 14.30
CA MET A 64 -16.51 22.30 15.14
C MET A 64 -16.23 22.68 16.59
N GLU A 65 -15.06 22.31 17.12
CA GLU A 65 -14.60 22.68 18.46
C GLU A 65 -14.36 24.20 18.58
N GLU A 66 -13.77 24.86 17.58
CA GLU A 66 -13.55 26.32 17.58
C GLU A 66 -14.86 27.13 17.47
N ASN A 67 -15.91 26.55 16.88
CA ASN A 67 -17.21 27.19 16.69
C ASN A 67 -18.23 26.85 17.80
N SER A 68 -17.82 26.12 18.85
CA SER A 68 -18.64 25.75 20.01
C SER A 68 -18.26 26.57 21.25
#